data_AF-A0A7K3LBS7-F1
#
_entry.id   AF-A0A7K3LBS7-F1
#
_cell.length_a   1.000
_cell.length_b   1.000
_cell.length_c   1.000
_cell.angle_alpha   90.00
_cell.angle_beta   90.00
_cell.angle_gamma   90.00
#
_symmetry.space_group_name_H-M   'P 1'
#
loop_
_entity.id
_entity.type
_entity.pdbx_description
1 polymer ?
#
loop_
_entity_poly.entity_id
_entity_poly.type
_entity_poly.pdbx_seq_one_letter_code
_entity_poly.pdbx_strand_id
1 'polypeptide(L)'
;MASPTTSSALNLPVGFDPTDPEIYAQRLPDQELAELRTSEPIKWIEQPDGVGGFNDGGYWAITRHEDVKEVSRLDNIFSSEVNTAIPRFNDDIPRDAIDAQRILMLNQDAPRHTRQRRIISRGFTPRHILPLRDQL
;
A
#
# COMPACT_ATOMS: atom_id res chain seq x y z
N MET A 1 13.13 -12.22 -39.58
CA MET A 1 13.98 -11.33 -38.76
C MET A 1 13.05 -10.53 -37.87
N ALA A 2 12.98 -10.85 -36.58
CA ALA A 2 12.17 -10.12 -35.62
C ALA A 2 12.88 -8.81 -35.27
N SER A 3 12.18 -7.69 -35.41
CA SER A 3 12.68 -6.36 -35.01
C SER A 3 12.93 -6.34 -33.49
N PRO A 4 13.99 -5.66 -33.02
CA PRO A 4 14.23 -5.49 -31.60
C PRO A 4 13.15 -4.56 -31.03
N THR A 5 12.36 -5.06 -30.08
CA THR A 5 11.47 -4.22 -29.27
C THR A 5 12.35 -3.25 -28.50
N THR A 6 12.30 -1.97 -28.86
CA THR A 6 12.99 -0.91 -28.14
C THR A 6 12.41 -0.84 -26.73
N SER A 7 13.14 -1.36 -25.75
CA SER A 7 12.87 -1.10 -24.34
C SER A 7 13.08 0.39 -24.12
N SER A 8 11.99 1.17 -24.11
CA SER A 8 12.05 2.57 -23.74
C SER A 8 12.48 2.62 -22.28
N ALA A 9 13.63 3.22 -22.00
CA ALA A 9 14.06 3.46 -20.63
C ALA A 9 12.96 4.23 -19.90
N LEU A 10 12.51 3.72 -18.76
CA LEU A 10 11.50 4.36 -17.93
C LEU A 10 11.95 5.80 -17.62
N ASN A 11 11.06 6.76 -17.86
CA ASN A 11 11.33 8.15 -17.52
C ASN A 11 11.07 8.41 -16.03
N LEU A 12 11.84 7.74 -15.17
CA LEU A 12 11.78 7.87 -13.71
C LEU A 12 13.10 8.44 -13.20
N PRO A 13 13.07 9.29 -12.15
CA PRO A 13 14.27 9.64 -11.42
C PRO A 13 15.02 8.38 -10.94
N VAL A 14 16.35 8.42 -10.96
CA VAL A 14 17.17 7.34 -10.39
C VAL A 14 16.87 7.22 -8.90
N GLY A 15 16.58 6.01 -8.43
CA GLY A 15 16.21 5.76 -7.03
C GLY A 15 14.81 6.25 -6.65
N PHE A 16 13.92 6.51 -7.62
CA PHE A 16 12.55 6.90 -7.34
C PHE A 16 11.83 5.85 -6.47
N ASP A 17 11.39 6.30 -5.30
CA ASP A 17 10.62 5.55 -4.32
C ASP A 17 9.26 6.24 -4.10
N PRO A 18 8.14 5.64 -4.55
CA PRO A 18 6.80 6.18 -4.31
C PRO A 18 6.42 6.38 -2.85
N THR A 19 7.18 5.85 -1.89
CA THR A 19 6.95 6.01 -0.44
C THR A 19 7.86 7.05 0.21
N ASP A 20 8.76 7.70 -0.53
CA ASP A 20 9.63 8.74 -0.01
C ASP A 20 8.82 9.96 0.49
N PRO A 21 8.85 10.26 1.81
CA PRO A 21 8.11 11.37 2.40
C PRO A 21 8.48 12.74 1.80
N GLU A 22 9.73 12.92 1.35
CA GLU A 22 10.21 14.19 0.80
C GLU A 22 9.50 14.56 -0.51
N ILE A 23 9.05 13.56 -1.27
CA ILE A 23 8.22 13.78 -2.46
C ILE A 23 6.90 14.43 -2.01
N TYR A 24 6.20 13.82 -1.05
CA TYR A 24 4.89 14.27 -0.57
C TYR A 24 4.92 15.58 0.21
N ALA A 25 6.06 15.94 0.79
CA ALA A 25 6.28 17.24 1.38
C ALA A 25 6.20 18.37 0.34
N GLN A 26 6.42 18.07 -0.94
CA GLN A 26 6.51 19.04 -2.02
C GLN A 26 5.38 18.90 -3.05
N ARG A 27 4.98 17.68 -3.42
CA ARG A 27 4.01 17.37 -4.48
C ARG A 27 3.50 15.94 -4.43
N LEU A 28 2.54 15.62 -5.30
CA LEU A 28 2.18 14.24 -5.62
C LEU A 28 3.02 13.71 -6.80
N PRO A 29 3.42 12.42 -6.81
CA PRO A 29 4.19 11.80 -7.90
C PRO A 29 3.32 11.33 -9.07
N ASP A 30 2.38 12.17 -9.54
CA ASP A 30 1.37 11.75 -10.53
C ASP A 30 1.98 11.35 -11.87
N GLN A 31 3.05 12.04 -12.29
CA GLN A 31 3.74 11.76 -13.56
C GLN A 31 4.50 10.44 -13.50
N GLU A 32 5.22 10.19 -12.41
CA GLU A 32 5.95 8.95 -12.20
C GLU A 32 5.02 7.75 -12.08
N LEU A 33 3.90 7.91 -11.36
CA LEU A 33 2.88 6.86 -11.29
C LEU A 33 2.21 6.61 -12.65
N ALA A 34 2.05 7.62 -13.50
CA ALA A 34 1.52 7.46 -14.86
C ALA A 34 2.50 6.72 -15.78
N GLU A 35 3.79 7.01 -15.66
CA GLU A 35 4.85 6.30 -16.37
C GLU A 35 4.86 4.82 -15.97
N LEU A 36 4.83 4.52 -14.67
CA LEU A 36 4.77 3.14 -14.17
C LEU A 36 3.55 2.39 -14.72
N ARG A 37 2.35 2.96 -14.66
CA ARG A 37 1.14 2.30 -15.18
C ARG A 37 1.25 1.88 -16.65
N THR A 38 1.95 2.70 -17.44
CA THR A 38 2.09 2.54 -18.90
C THR A 38 3.19 1.55 -19.24
N SER A 39 4.34 1.67 -18.57
CA SER A 39 5.60 1.04 -19.00
C SER A 39 5.98 -0.18 -18.13
N GLU A 40 5.77 -0.12 -16.81
CA GLU A 40 6.12 -1.19 -15.85
C GLU A 40 5.15 -1.16 -14.64
N PRO A 41 3.91 -1.67 -14.80
CA PRO A 41 2.83 -1.43 -13.84
C PRO A 41 2.99 -2.13 -12.48
N ILE A 42 3.81 -3.18 -12.46
CA ILE A 42 4.25 -3.92 -11.29
C ILE A 42 5.77 -3.86 -11.30
N LYS A 43 6.35 -3.04 -10.42
CA LYS A 43 7.78 -2.76 -10.38
C LYS A 43 8.36 -3.06 -9.01
N TRP A 44 9.53 -3.70 -8.96
CA TRP A 44 10.31 -3.80 -7.73
C TRP A 44 10.98 -2.46 -7.41
N ILE A 45 10.71 -1.92 -6.23
CA ILE A 45 11.35 -0.72 -5.68
C ILE A 45 12.35 -1.19 -4.63
N GLU A 46 13.63 -1.14 -4.98
CA GLU A 46 14.72 -1.49 -4.07
C GLU A 46 14.88 -0.41 -2.99
N GLN A 47 15.02 -0.84 -1.74
CA GLN A 47 15.27 0.03 -0.59
C GLN A 47 16.44 -0.52 0.23
N PRO A 48 17.41 0.33 0.61
CA PRO A 48 18.46 -0.05 1.56
C PRO A 48 17.88 -0.39 2.94
N ASP A 49 18.60 -1.21 3.71
CA ASP A 49 18.29 -1.43 5.13
C ASP A 49 18.30 -0.11 5.91
N GLY A 50 17.40 -0.01 6.88
CA GLY A 50 17.24 1.16 7.73
C GLY A 50 16.39 2.27 7.10
N VAL A 51 15.69 2.00 6.00
CA VAL A 51 14.83 2.97 5.31
C VAL A 51 13.37 2.55 5.45
N GLY A 52 12.49 3.44 5.90
CA GLY A 52 11.04 3.23 5.93
C GLY A 52 10.51 2.25 6.97
N GLY A 53 11.37 1.71 7.84
CA GLY A 53 11.01 0.80 8.92
C GLY A 53 11.02 -0.69 8.54
N PHE A 54 11.41 -1.04 7.32
CA PHE A 54 11.48 -2.41 6.83
C PHE A 54 12.87 -2.72 6.28
N ASN A 55 13.39 -3.91 6.61
CA ASN A 55 14.73 -4.37 6.24
C ASN A 55 14.62 -5.67 5.41
N ASP A 56 13.83 -5.62 4.34
CA ASP A 56 13.54 -6.72 3.42
C ASP A 56 14.01 -6.45 1.98
N GLY A 57 14.73 -5.35 1.77
CA GLY A 57 15.34 -4.97 0.50
C GLY A 57 14.42 -4.22 -0.47
N GLY A 58 13.15 -4.00 -0.10
CA GLY A 58 12.20 -3.25 -0.92
C GLY A 58 10.82 -3.89 -1.05
N TYR A 59 10.04 -3.40 -2.01
CA TYR A 59 8.66 -3.82 -2.20
C TYR A 59 8.21 -3.77 -3.67
N TRP A 60 7.08 -4.43 -3.96
CA TRP A 60 6.43 -4.34 -5.25
C TRP A 60 5.47 -3.13 -5.31
N ALA A 61 5.76 -2.15 -6.15
CA ALA A 61 4.84 -1.06 -6.46
C ALA A 61 3.77 -1.55 -7.44
N ILE A 62 2.51 -1.57 -6.98
CA ILE A 62 1.34 -1.98 -7.77
C ILE A 62 0.57 -0.73 -8.19
N THR A 63 0.59 -0.41 -9.48
CA THR A 63 0.12 0.91 -9.96
C THR A 63 -1.18 0.88 -10.77
N ARG A 64 -1.64 -0.31 -11.21
CA ARG A 64 -2.93 -0.44 -11.89
C ARG A 64 -4.05 -0.77 -10.92
N HIS A 65 -5.20 -0.17 -11.17
CA HIS A 65 -6.40 -0.39 -10.38
C HIS A 65 -6.89 -1.85 -10.40
N GLU A 66 -6.72 -2.57 -11.51
CA GLU A 66 -7.09 -3.99 -11.61
C GLU A 66 -6.26 -4.85 -10.66
N ASP A 67 -4.94 -4.65 -10.63
CA ASP A 67 -4.01 -5.37 -9.76
C ASP A 67 -4.25 -5.04 -8.28
N VAL A 68 -4.48 -3.77 -7.95
CA VAL A 68 -4.85 -3.36 -6.58
C VAL A 68 -6.12 -4.09 -6.11
N LYS A 69 -7.12 -4.20 -6.99
CA LYS A 69 -8.36 -4.94 -6.69
C LYS A 69 -8.16 -6.44 -6.61
N GLU A 70 -7.18 -7.01 -7.31
CA GLU A 70 -6.84 -8.42 -7.21
C GLU A 70 -6.16 -8.72 -5.87
N VAL A 71 -5.11 -7.97 -5.54
CA VAL A 71 -4.40 -8.04 -4.25
C VAL A 71 -5.39 -7.89 -3.08
N SER A 72 -6.28 -6.91 -3.14
CA SER A 72 -7.27 -6.64 -2.09
C SER A 72 -8.30 -7.76 -1.89
N ARG A 73 -8.54 -8.60 -2.90
CA ARG A 73 -9.52 -9.70 -2.82
C ARG A 73 -8.90 -11.01 -2.35
N LEU A 74 -7.61 -11.20 -2.62
CA LEU A 74 -6.86 -12.40 -2.25
C LEU A 74 -6.26 -12.22 -0.86
N ASP A 75 -7.11 -11.92 0.13
CA ASP A 75 -6.73 -11.69 1.53
C ASP A 75 -6.15 -12.93 2.23
N ASN A 76 -6.34 -14.10 1.65
CA ASN A 76 -5.70 -15.35 2.05
C ASN A 76 -4.26 -15.51 1.51
N ILE A 77 -3.82 -14.63 0.60
CA ILE A 77 -2.48 -14.61 0.01
C ILE A 77 -1.74 -13.35 0.46
N PHE A 78 -2.38 -12.19 0.36
CA PHE A 78 -1.82 -10.89 0.72
C PHE A 78 -2.29 -10.49 2.13
N SER A 79 -1.48 -10.84 3.12
CA SER A 79 -1.73 -10.57 4.54
C SER A 79 -1.67 -9.07 4.85
N SER A 80 -2.64 -8.59 5.63
CA SER A 80 -2.58 -7.27 6.27
C SER A 80 -1.96 -7.33 7.67
N GLU A 81 -1.68 -8.52 8.20
CA GLU A 81 -1.15 -8.74 9.54
C GLU A 81 0.38 -8.83 9.58
N VAL A 82 1.02 -9.48 8.59
CA VAL A 82 2.46 -9.78 8.62
C VAL A 82 3.31 -8.51 8.76
N ASN A 83 3.07 -7.50 7.94
CA ASN A 83 3.81 -6.22 7.97
C ASN A 83 2.92 -4.99 8.15
N THR A 84 1.64 -5.18 8.50
CA THR A 84 0.63 -4.11 8.59
C THR A 84 0.33 -3.45 7.24
N ALA A 85 -0.68 -2.58 7.19
CA ALA A 85 -1.08 -1.90 5.95
C ALA A 85 -0.33 -0.59 5.68
N ILE A 86 0.54 -0.12 6.58
CA ILE A 86 1.28 1.14 6.42
C ILE A 86 2.64 0.85 5.78
N PRO A 87 2.95 1.41 4.59
CA PRO A 87 4.15 1.07 3.84
C PRO A 87 5.39 1.88 4.22
N ARG A 88 5.25 2.93 5.03
CA ARG A 88 6.36 3.82 5.42
C ARG A 88 6.22 4.32 6.84
N PHE A 89 7.28 4.18 7.61
CA PHE A 89 7.46 4.74 8.94
C PHE A 89 8.74 5.59 9.00
N ASN A 90 9.01 6.16 10.17
CA ASN A 90 10.33 6.70 10.45
C ASN A 90 11.38 5.59 10.36
N ASP A 91 12.55 5.92 9.84
CA ASP A 91 13.66 4.99 9.61
C ASP A 91 14.14 4.28 10.89
N ASP A 92 13.96 4.91 12.05
CA ASP A 92 14.36 4.40 13.36
C ASP A 92 13.25 3.66 14.12
N ILE A 93 12.08 3.41 13.50
CA ILE A 93 10.98 2.73 14.17
C ILE A 93 11.40 1.31 14.60
N PRO A 94 11.18 0.93 15.87
CA PRO A 94 11.48 -0.43 16.30
C PRO A 94 10.38 -1.40 15.81
N ARG A 95 10.77 -2.65 15.55
CA ARG A 95 9.87 -3.64 14.95
C ARG A 95 8.63 -3.94 15.82
N ASP A 96 8.77 -3.90 17.13
CA ASP A 96 7.68 -4.11 18.08
C ASP A 96 6.60 -3.01 17.98
N ALA A 97 6.98 -1.77 17.65
CA ALA A 97 6.04 -0.68 17.42
C ALA A 97 5.22 -0.88 16.12
N ILE A 98 5.80 -1.49 15.08
CA ILE A 98 5.05 -1.91 13.89
C ILE A 98 4.09 -3.04 14.27
N ASP A 99 4.59 -4.06 14.94
CA ASP A 99 3.79 -5.23 15.34
C ASP A 99 2.63 -4.89 16.28
N ALA A 100 2.79 -3.88 17.14
CA ALA A 100 1.73 -3.38 18.03
C ALA A 100 0.48 -2.92 17.26
N GLN A 101 0.63 -2.47 16.00
CA GLN A 101 -0.50 -2.01 15.18
C GLN A 101 -1.44 -3.14 14.74
N ARG A 102 -1.04 -4.41 14.88
CA ARG A 102 -1.90 -5.60 14.63
C ARG A 102 -3.12 -5.66 15.56
N ILE A 103 -3.17 -4.83 16.62
CA ILE A 103 -4.36 -4.68 17.45
C ILE A 103 -5.53 -4.01 16.71
N LEU A 104 -5.23 -3.17 15.72
CA LEU A 104 -6.23 -2.48 14.91
C LEU A 104 -6.83 -3.44 13.89
N MET A 105 -8.16 -3.44 13.75
CA MET A 105 -8.86 -4.30 12.79
C MET A 105 -8.29 -4.21 11.36
N LEU A 106 -7.77 -3.04 10.97
CA LEU A 106 -7.14 -2.82 9.66
C LEU A 106 -5.95 -3.74 9.38
N ASN A 107 -5.19 -4.11 10.42
CA ASN A 107 -3.94 -4.86 10.32
C ASN A 107 -4.10 -6.32 10.80
N GLN A 108 -5.28 -6.91 10.56
CA GLN A 108 -5.60 -8.26 10.99
C GLN A 108 -6.04 -9.09 9.81
N ASP A 109 -5.71 -10.38 9.86
CA ASP A 109 -6.23 -11.34 8.90
C ASP A 109 -7.42 -12.14 9.46
N ALA A 110 -8.06 -12.92 8.58
CA ALA A 110 -9.06 -13.90 9.00
C ALA A 110 -8.43 -14.97 9.93
N PRO A 111 -9.16 -15.50 10.93
CA PRO A 111 -10.59 -15.27 11.21
C PRO A 111 -10.88 -14.08 12.14
N ARG A 112 -9.84 -13.46 12.73
CA ARG A 112 -9.99 -12.37 13.72
C ARG A 112 -10.62 -11.14 13.08
N HIS A 113 -10.07 -10.71 11.93
CA HIS A 113 -10.62 -9.63 11.13
C HIS A 113 -12.09 -9.86 10.78
N THR A 114 -12.43 -11.05 10.26
CA THR A 114 -13.80 -11.41 9.88
C THR A 114 -14.78 -11.27 11.04
N ARG A 115 -14.41 -11.77 12.23
CA ARG A 115 -15.23 -11.67 13.45
C ARG A 115 -15.41 -10.20 13.87
N GLN A 116 -14.33 -9.44 13.93
CA GLN A 116 -14.37 -8.04 14.39
C GLN A 116 -15.15 -7.16 13.40
N ARG A 117 -14.91 -7.31 12.09
CA ARG A 117 -15.64 -6.61 11.03
C ARG A 117 -17.14 -6.88 11.09
N ARG A 118 -17.57 -8.13 11.34
CA ARG A 118 -19.00 -8.48 11.49
C ARG A 118 -19.67 -7.73 12.65
N ILE A 119 -18.94 -7.45 13.73
CA ILE A 119 -19.46 -6.70 14.88
C ILE A 119 -19.53 -5.21 14.53
N ILE A 120 -18.41 -4.65 14.05
CA ILE A 120 -18.27 -3.21 13.75
C ILE A 120 -19.24 -2.77 12.64
N SER A 121 -19.40 -3.56 11.58
CA SER A 121 -20.27 -3.22 10.43
C SER A 121 -21.73 -2.94 10.80
N ARG A 122 -22.21 -3.41 11.96
CA ARG A 122 -23.57 -3.11 12.45
C ARG A 122 -23.78 -1.63 12.74
N GLY A 123 -22.73 -0.90 13.12
CA GLY A 123 -22.78 0.55 13.35
C GLY A 123 -22.79 1.37 12.07
N PHE A 124 -22.45 0.78 10.91
CA PHE A 124 -22.30 1.48 9.63
C PHE A 124 -23.45 1.20 8.64
N THR A 125 -24.57 0.67 9.13
CA THR A 125 -25.76 0.47 8.29
C THR A 125 -26.42 1.81 7.93
N PRO A 126 -27.16 1.92 6.81
CA PRO A 126 -27.89 3.14 6.45
C PRO A 126 -28.76 3.69 7.60
N ARG A 127 -29.44 2.81 8.36
CA ARG A 127 -30.25 3.20 9.54
C ARG A 127 -29.47 3.98 10.60
N HIS A 128 -28.19 3.66 10.80
CA HIS A 128 -27.34 4.31 11.80
C HIS A 128 -26.62 5.54 11.25
N ILE A 129 -26.28 5.56 9.95
CA ILE A 129 -25.53 6.65 9.32
C ILE A 129 -26.42 7.82 8.88
N LEU A 130 -27.58 7.55 8.27
CA LEU A 130 -28.45 8.59 7.70
C LEU A 130 -28.84 9.70 8.70
N PRO A 131 -29.18 9.41 9.97
CA PRO A 131 -29.51 10.46 10.94
C PRO A 131 -28.36 11.42 11.26
N LEU A 132 -27.09 11.02 11.02
CA LEU A 132 -25.93 11.88 11.25
C LEU A 132 -25.85 13.03 10.24
N ARG A 133 -26.53 12.91 9.09
CA ARG A 133 -26.54 13.94 8.04
C ARG A 133 -27.14 15.26 8.51
N ASP A 134 -28.13 15.19 9.39
CA ASP A 134 -28.85 16.38 9.89
C ASP A 134 -28.07 17.10 11.01
N GLN A 135 -26.89 16.58 11.40
CA GLN A 135 -26.00 17.16 12.43
C GLN A 135 -24.76 17.86 11.83
N LEU A 136 -24.64 17.89 10.50
CA LEU A 136 -23.55 18.56 9.77
C LEU A 136 -23.95 19.99 9.39
#